data_AF-A0A0B8NZ30-F1
#
_entry.id   AF-A0A0B8NZ30-F1
#
_cell.length_a   1.000
_cell.length_b   1.000
_cell.length_c   1.000
_cell.angle_alpha   90.00
_cell.angle_beta   90.00
_cell.angle_gamma   90.00
#
_symmetry.space_group_name_H-M   'P 1'
#
loop_
_entity.id
_entity.type
_entity.pdbx_description
1 polymer ?
#
loop_
_entity_poly.entity_id
_entity_poly.type
_entity_poly.pdbx_seq_one_letter_code
_entity_poly.pdbx_strand_id
1 'polypeptide(L)'
;MIGFISQQDLLRALWGQDFDLEAVMIVKEFMQKPVCTLSPEQSILTALEPMIVDQDVLYPVNSNGFYMGGAAQSFSERLAQAASKMPSCYPVVFNGRYVGLLQRDAIAAWIANFYQPEAEQKEELSVA
;
A
#
# COMPACT_ATOMS: atom_id res chain seq x y z
N MET A 1 19.33 6.18 0.48
CA MET A 1 18.46 5.58 1.50
C MET A 1 18.99 4.18 1.85
N ILE A 2 19.04 3.79 3.12
CA ILE A 2 19.69 2.52 3.56
C ILE A 2 18.68 1.42 3.98
N GLY A 3 17.40 1.76 4.09
CA GLY A 3 16.31 0.88 4.46
C GLY A 3 15.03 1.67 4.72
N PHE A 4 13.91 0.97 4.90
CA PHE A 4 12.61 1.56 5.22
C PHE A 4 11.86 0.66 6.17
N ILE A 5 11.14 1.24 7.12
CA ILE A 5 10.33 0.49 8.08
C ILE A 5 8.90 1.05 8.05
N SER A 6 7.95 0.17 7.76
CA SER A 6 6.52 0.47 7.73
C SER A 6 5.85 0.11 9.06
N GLN A 7 4.60 0.53 9.22
CA GLN A 7 3.76 0.08 10.33
C GLN A 7 3.63 -1.45 10.37
N GLN A 8 3.50 -2.10 9.19
CA GLN A 8 3.44 -3.56 9.09
C GLN A 8 4.73 -4.23 9.60
N ASP A 9 5.89 -3.63 9.31
CA ASP A 9 7.17 -4.15 9.79
C ASP A 9 7.28 -4.04 11.31
N LEU A 10 6.85 -2.91 11.87
CA LEU A 10 6.83 -2.69 13.32
C LEU A 10 5.89 -3.67 14.03
N LEU A 11 4.68 -3.86 13.50
CA LEU A 11 3.71 -4.81 14.09
C LEU A 11 4.20 -6.24 14.00
N ARG A 12 4.85 -6.63 12.89
CA ARG A 12 5.51 -7.94 12.77
C ARG A 12 6.68 -8.10 13.73
N ALA A 13 7.48 -7.04 13.92
CA ALA A 13 8.58 -7.05 14.88
C ALA A 13 8.06 -7.29 16.29
N LEU A 14 7.03 -6.55 16.70
CA LEU A 14 6.39 -6.70 18.01
C LEU A 14 5.76 -8.09 18.20
N TRP A 15 5.05 -8.59 17.18
CA TRP A 15 4.50 -9.94 17.17
C TRP A 15 5.59 -11.01 17.34
N GLY A 16 6.71 -10.86 16.64
CA GLY A 16 7.85 -11.78 16.73
C GLY A 16 8.55 -11.80 18.09
N GLN A 17 8.26 -10.84 18.96
CA GLN A 17 8.75 -10.76 20.35
C GLN A 17 7.65 -11.12 21.36
N ASP A 18 6.56 -11.78 20.94
CA ASP A 18 5.42 -12.10 21.80
C ASP A 18 4.84 -10.88 22.54
N PHE A 19 4.91 -9.70 21.90
CA PHE A 19 4.52 -8.41 22.48
C PHE A 19 5.27 -8.02 23.76
N ASP A 20 6.47 -8.55 23.97
CA ASP A 20 7.35 -8.13 25.05
C ASP A 20 7.73 -6.64 24.89
N LEU A 21 7.30 -5.83 25.84
CA LEU A 21 7.55 -4.38 25.86
C LEU A 21 8.98 -4.04 26.29
N GLU A 22 9.71 -4.98 26.88
CA GLU A 22 11.11 -4.83 27.26
C GLU A 22 12.08 -5.28 26.16
N ALA A 23 11.56 -5.91 25.09
CA ALA A 23 12.36 -6.38 23.98
C ALA A 23 13.06 -5.21 23.25
N VAL A 24 14.38 -5.33 23.11
CA VAL A 24 15.17 -4.36 22.35
C VAL A 24 15.06 -4.68 20.86
N MET A 25 14.46 -3.77 20.09
CA MET A 25 14.33 -3.90 18.64
C MET A 25 15.33 -3.00 17.90
N ILE A 26 16.13 -3.59 17.01
CA ILE A 26 17.08 -2.84 16.17
C ILE A 26 16.48 -2.64 14.77
N VAL A 27 16.30 -1.38 14.36
CA VAL A 27 15.70 -1.03 13.05
C VAL A 27 16.31 -1.80 11.88
N LYS A 28 17.64 -2.00 11.87
CA LYS A 28 18.35 -2.66 10.77
C LYS A 28 17.90 -4.11 10.51
N GLU A 29 17.31 -4.76 11.51
CA GLU A 29 16.87 -6.16 11.51
C GLU A 29 15.44 -6.31 10.99
N PHE A 30 14.61 -5.28 11.20
CA PHE A 30 13.19 -5.30 10.84
C PHE A 30 12.86 -4.41 9.63
N MET A 31 13.77 -3.54 9.21
CA MET A 31 13.58 -2.70 8.02
C MET A 31 13.67 -3.50 6.72
N GLN A 32 12.83 -3.15 5.76
CA GLN A 32 12.76 -3.73 4.43
C GLN A 32 14.06 -3.49 3.64
N LYS A 33 14.52 -4.55 2.94
CA LYS A 33 15.67 -4.54 2.03
C LYS A 33 15.44 -5.58 0.92
N PRO A 34 15.53 -5.21 -0.39
CA PRO A 34 15.60 -3.85 -0.93
C PRO A 34 14.30 -3.07 -0.66
N VAL A 35 14.36 -1.75 -0.71
CA VAL A 35 13.18 -0.91 -0.49
C VAL A 35 12.48 -0.61 -1.81
N CYS A 36 11.18 -0.88 -1.87
CA CYS A 36 10.34 -0.38 -2.95
C CYS A 36 10.15 1.14 -2.78
N THR A 37 10.77 1.92 -3.65
CA THR A 37 10.67 3.39 -3.67
C THR A 37 9.92 3.87 -4.91
N LEU A 38 9.34 5.06 -4.83
CA LEU A 38 8.79 5.78 -5.98
C LEU A 38 9.60 7.04 -6.25
N SER A 39 9.59 7.55 -7.49
CA SER A 39 10.02 8.93 -7.78
C SER A 39 8.82 9.88 -7.75
N PRO A 40 9.01 11.18 -7.42
CA PRO A 40 7.90 12.14 -7.40
C PRO A 40 7.31 12.41 -8.80
N GLU A 41 8.02 12.07 -9.87
CA GLU A 41 7.53 12.16 -11.25
C GLU A 41 6.69 10.94 -11.67
N GLN A 42 6.71 9.86 -10.87
CA GLN A 42 5.96 8.64 -11.18
C GLN A 42 4.46 8.84 -10.92
N SER A 43 3.63 8.38 -11.85
CA SER A 43 2.18 8.39 -11.66
C SER A 43 1.77 7.53 -10.47
N ILE A 44 0.91 8.09 -9.62
CA ILE A 44 0.30 7.39 -8.50
C ILE A 44 -0.47 6.15 -8.98
N LEU A 45 -1.08 6.20 -10.17
CA LEU A 45 -1.86 5.08 -10.71
C LEU A 45 -1.00 3.83 -10.92
N THR A 46 0.24 4.00 -11.36
CA THR A 46 1.19 2.90 -11.56
C THR A 46 1.61 2.24 -10.24
N ALA A 47 1.63 3.00 -9.15
CA ALA A 47 1.87 2.46 -7.81
C ALA A 47 0.61 1.87 -7.17
N LEU A 48 -0.56 2.41 -7.50
CA LEU A 48 -1.83 2.04 -6.89
C LEU A 48 -2.25 0.62 -7.25
N GLU A 49 -2.18 0.24 -8.53
CA GLU A 49 -2.63 -1.08 -8.99
C GLU A 49 -1.99 -2.24 -8.20
N PRO A 50 -0.65 -2.37 -8.14
CA PRO A 50 -0.04 -3.42 -7.34
C PRO A 50 -0.22 -3.21 -5.83
N MET A 51 -0.49 -1.98 -5.35
CA MET A 51 -0.75 -1.71 -3.93
C MET A 51 -2.09 -2.27 -3.44
N ILE A 52 -3.09 -2.42 -4.31
CA ILE A 52 -4.45 -2.80 -3.90
C ILE A 52 -4.93 -4.15 -4.41
N VAL A 53 -4.46 -4.62 -5.57
CA VAL A 53 -4.88 -5.91 -6.16
C VAL A 53 -3.70 -6.86 -6.35
N ASP A 54 -3.86 -8.11 -5.91
CA ASP A 54 -3.03 -9.25 -6.31
C ASP A 54 -3.51 -9.77 -7.68
N GLN A 55 -2.78 -9.42 -8.74
CA GLN A 55 -3.16 -9.76 -10.11
C GLN A 55 -3.17 -11.27 -10.37
N ASP A 56 -2.33 -12.06 -9.68
CA ASP A 56 -2.28 -13.51 -9.85
C ASP A 56 -3.54 -14.17 -9.29
N VAL A 57 -4.12 -13.59 -8.24
CA VAL A 57 -5.41 -14.06 -7.68
C VAL A 57 -6.57 -13.59 -8.56
N LEU A 58 -6.52 -12.35 -9.07
CA LEU A 58 -7.61 -11.81 -9.89
C LEU A 58 -7.69 -12.47 -11.27
N TYR A 59 -6.54 -12.76 -11.86
CA TYR A 59 -6.38 -13.36 -13.19
C TYR A 59 -5.46 -14.59 -13.08
N PRO A 60 -5.95 -15.71 -12.53
CA PRO A 60 -5.12 -16.88 -12.29
C PRO A 60 -4.85 -17.60 -13.62
N VAL A 61 -3.93 -17.06 -14.41
CA VAL A 61 -3.47 -17.63 -15.68
C VAL A 61 -1.96 -17.87 -15.62
N ASN A 62 -1.49 -18.93 -16.26
CA ASN A 62 -0.05 -19.13 -16.41
C ASN A 62 0.51 -18.28 -17.57
N SER A 63 1.83 -18.31 -17.76
CA SER A 63 2.53 -17.59 -18.82
C SER A 63 2.09 -17.96 -20.25
N ASN A 64 1.43 -19.10 -20.42
CA ASN A 64 0.87 -19.57 -21.69
C ASN A 64 -0.62 -19.22 -21.85
N GLY A 65 -1.20 -18.44 -20.93
CA GLY A 65 -2.60 -18.00 -20.96
C GLY A 65 -3.62 -19.04 -20.49
N PHE A 66 -3.19 -20.17 -19.94
CA PHE A 66 -4.12 -21.17 -19.39
C PHE A 66 -4.57 -20.79 -17.99
N TYR A 67 -5.88 -20.88 -17.75
CA TYR A 67 -6.47 -20.68 -16.42
C TYR A 67 -5.97 -21.75 -15.44
N MET A 68 -5.44 -21.28 -14.32
CA MET A 68 -4.85 -22.07 -13.23
C MET A 68 -5.73 -22.08 -11.97
N GLY A 69 -6.88 -21.38 -11.98
CA GLY A 69 -7.79 -21.32 -10.84
C GLY A 69 -8.49 -22.65 -10.59
N GLY A 70 -8.89 -22.88 -9.34
CA GLY A 70 -9.67 -24.04 -8.93
C GLY A 70 -11.14 -23.94 -9.34
N ALA A 71 -12.01 -23.62 -8.37
CA ALA A 71 -13.44 -23.45 -8.62
C ALA A 71 -13.72 -22.29 -9.59
N ALA A 72 -14.78 -22.42 -10.39
CA ALA A 72 -15.27 -21.34 -11.24
C ALA A 72 -15.83 -20.22 -10.35
N GLN A 73 -15.06 -19.15 -10.20
CA GLN A 73 -15.45 -17.93 -9.50
C GLN A 73 -15.82 -16.84 -10.51
N SER A 74 -16.75 -15.98 -10.15
CA SER A 74 -17.00 -14.72 -10.84
C SER A 74 -15.83 -13.76 -10.68
N PHE A 75 -15.76 -12.72 -11.52
CA PHE A 75 -14.77 -11.66 -11.38
C PHE A 75 -14.84 -10.97 -10.01
N SER A 76 -16.06 -10.69 -9.52
CA SER A 76 -16.28 -10.02 -8.23
C SER A 76 -15.76 -10.87 -7.05
N GLU A 77 -16.02 -12.17 -7.06
CA GLU A 77 -15.51 -13.09 -6.03
C GLU A 77 -13.98 -13.16 -6.03
N ARG A 78 -13.35 -13.19 -7.21
CA ARG A 78 -11.89 -13.13 -7.31
C ARG A 78 -11.35 -11.80 -6.80
N LEU A 79 -11.98 -10.68 -7.18
CA LEU A 79 -11.55 -9.35 -6.74
C LEU A 79 -11.63 -9.20 -5.22
N ALA A 80 -12.68 -9.72 -4.58
CA ALA A 80 -12.81 -9.73 -3.12
C ALA A 80 -11.70 -10.54 -2.42
N GLN A 81 -11.13 -11.55 -3.10
CA GLN A 81 -10.05 -12.40 -2.58
C GLN A 81 -8.66 -11.90 -2.97
N ALA A 82 -8.56 -11.04 -3.99
CA ALA A 82 -7.33 -10.53 -4.57
C ALA A 82 -6.73 -9.36 -3.77
N ALA A 83 -6.76 -9.41 -2.44
CA ALA A 83 -6.11 -8.40 -1.62
C ALA A 83 -4.59 -8.42 -1.84
N SER A 84 -4.02 -7.28 -2.22
CA SER A 84 -2.57 -7.20 -2.47
C SER A 84 -1.73 -7.52 -1.23
N LYS A 85 -0.61 -8.21 -1.48
CA LYS A 85 0.47 -8.46 -0.51
C LYS A 85 1.55 -7.38 -0.54
N MET A 86 1.47 -6.43 -1.47
CA MET A 86 2.45 -5.36 -1.62
C MET A 86 2.33 -4.33 -0.48
N PRO A 87 3.39 -3.53 -0.24
CA PRO A 87 3.37 -2.50 0.80
C PRO A 87 2.20 -1.52 0.64
N SER A 88 1.58 -1.15 1.76
CA SER A 88 0.54 -0.11 1.82
C SER A 88 1.11 1.31 1.79
N CYS A 89 2.43 1.47 1.86
CA CYS A 89 3.11 2.74 1.75
C CYS A 89 4.46 2.59 1.04
N TYR A 90 4.84 3.65 0.33
CA TYR A 90 6.07 3.69 -0.45
C TYR A 90 6.82 5.00 -0.18
N PRO A 91 8.09 4.94 0.27
CA PRO A 91 8.92 6.13 0.36
C PRO A 91 9.19 6.69 -1.04
N VAL A 92 8.96 7.99 -1.19
CA VAL A 92 9.26 8.76 -2.39
C VAL A 92 10.68 9.29 -2.28
N VAL A 93 11.50 8.99 -3.28
CA VAL A 93 12.92 9.32 -3.32
C VAL A 93 13.22 10.07 -4.61
N PHE A 94 13.95 11.18 -4.48
CA PHE A 94 14.42 11.97 -5.61
C PHE A 94 15.90 12.31 -5.40
N ASN A 95 16.73 12.09 -6.41
CA ASN A 95 18.19 12.28 -6.33
C ASN A 95 18.83 11.63 -5.09
N GLY A 96 18.40 10.40 -4.77
CA GLY A 96 18.91 9.62 -3.63
C GLY A 96 18.44 10.10 -2.25
N ARG A 97 17.62 11.15 -2.19
CA ARG A 97 17.07 11.73 -0.96
C ARG A 97 15.60 11.39 -0.81
N TYR A 98 15.20 11.08 0.42
CA TYR A 98 13.79 10.96 0.79
C TYR A 98 13.11 12.33 0.65
N VAL A 99 11.97 12.36 -0.04
CA VAL A 99 11.20 13.60 -0.28
C VAL A 99 9.73 13.50 0.15
N GLY A 100 9.25 12.30 0.50
CA GLY A 100 7.88 12.11 0.97
C GLY A 100 7.50 10.64 1.11
N LEU A 101 6.26 10.39 1.52
CA LEU A 101 5.70 9.06 1.69
C LEU A 101 4.34 9.00 0.99
N LEU A 102 4.17 8.06 0.06
CA LEU A 102 2.86 7.73 -0.47
C LEU A 102 2.22 6.69 0.47
N GLN A 103 1.04 6.98 1.01
CA GLN A 103 0.28 6.05 1.87
C GLN A 103 -1.06 5.74 1.22
N ARG A 104 -1.49 4.46 1.30
CA ARG A 104 -2.81 4.04 0.83
C ARG A 104 -3.95 4.83 1.47
N ASP A 105 -3.84 5.12 2.77
CA ASP A 105 -4.86 5.88 3.51
C ASP A 105 -4.94 7.33 3.03
N ALA A 106 -3.81 7.94 2.63
CA ALA A 106 -3.81 9.29 2.06
C ALA A 106 -4.50 9.32 0.69
N ILE A 107 -4.33 8.27 -0.12
CA ILE A 107 -5.05 8.12 -1.40
C ILE A 107 -6.56 7.95 -1.14
N ALA A 108 -6.93 7.10 -0.19
CA ALA A 108 -8.33 6.88 0.17
C ALA A 108 -9.00 8.17 0.68
N ALA A 109 -8.34 8.91 1.57
CA ALA A 109 -8.81 10.20 2.05
C ALA A 109 -8.96 11.23 0.90
N TRP A 110 -7.99 11.28 -0.01
CA TRP A 110 -8.06 12.17 -1.17
C TRP A 110 -9.25 11.84 -2.09
N ILE A 111 -9.49 10.55 -2.37
CA ILE A 111 -10.65 10.09 -3.15
C ILE A 111 -11.96 10.45 -2.43
N ALA A 112 -12.05 10.17 -1.12
CA ALA A 112 -13.25 10.49 -0.35
C ALA A 112 -13.62 11.97 -0.43
N ASN A 113 -12.62 12.86 -0.30
CA ASN A 113 -12.83 14.30 -0.42
C ASN A 113 -13.15 14.74 -1.86
N PHE A 114 -12.63 14.05 -2.88
CA PHE A 114 -12.91 14.36 -4.28
C PHE A 114 -14.38 14.13 -4.65
N TYR A 115 -15.04 13.14 -4.03
CA TYR A 115 -16.43 12.79 -4.30
C TYR A 115 -17.43 13.40 -3.32
N GLN A 116 -17.00 14.30 -2.42
CA GLN A 116 -17.93 15.06 -1.58
C GLN A 116 -18.79 15.97 -2.47
N PRO A 117 -20.13 15.91 -2.36
CA PRO A 117 -21.00 16.82 -3.10
C PRO A 117 -20.72 18.27 -2.68
N GLU A 118 -20.68 19.19 -3.65
CA GLU A 118 -20.32 20.61 -3.53
C GLU A 118 -21.10 21.41 -2.47
N ALA A 119 -22.14 20.83 -1.87
CA ALA A 119 -22.98 21.44 -0.84
C ALA A 119 -22.25 21.63 0.51
N GLU A 120 -21.31 20.76 0.88
CA GLU A 120 -20.63 20.83 2.19
C GLU A 120 -19.37 21.73 2.18
N GLN A 121 -18.76 21.96 1.01
CA GLN A 121 -17.55 22.80 0.89
C GLN A 121 -17.78 24.28 1.18
N LYS A 122 -19.03 24.77 1.10
CA LYS A 122 -19.36 26.18 1.39
C LYS A 122 -19.64 26.47 2.86
N GLU A 123 -20.00 25.48 3.67
CA GLU A 123 -20.26 25.72 5.10
C GLU A 123 -18.97 25.92 5.90
N GLU A 124 -17.89 25.18 5.61
CA GLU A 124 -16.62 25.36 6.33
C GLU A 124 -15.88 26.67 5.97
N LEU A 125 -16.04 27.19 4.75
CA LEU A 125 -15.46 28.48 4.33
C LEU A 125 -16.27 29.70 4.79
N SER A 126 -17.50 29.52 5.29
CA SER A 126 -18.36 30.60 5.80
C SER A 126 -18.21 30.83 7.31
N VAL A 127 -17.53 29.93 8.02
CA VAL A 127 -17.38 29.97 9.50
C VAL A 127 -15.94 30.33 9.93
N ALA A 128 -15.03 30.55 8.97
CA ALA A 128 -13.66 31.02 9.20
C ALA A 128 -13.50 32.52 8.95
#